data_AF-A0A521S5C4-F1
#
_entry.id   AF-A0A521S5C4-F1
#
_cell.length_a   1.000
_cell.length_b   1.000
_cell.length_c   1.000
_cell.angle_alpha   90.00
_cell.angle_beta   90.00
_cell.angle_gamma   90.00
#
_symmetry.space_group_name_H-M   'P 1'
#
loop_
_entity.id
_entity.type
_entity.pdbx_description
1 polymer ?
#
loop_
_entity_poly.entity_id
_entity_poly.type
_entity_poly.pdbx_seq_one_letter_code
_entity_poly.pdbx_strand_id
1 'polypeptide(L)'
;MLHAARALVVALLAVLIAVAPVAARTAAGPGSTTLTPAVAGQALSTAKVVIIVGATHGETSHYRDIADSAYAEAVQWSSNVVKVYSPYATWTAVQSAVAGASVVLYLGHGNGWPSPYTYDPNYTTKDGFGLNASAGNGDYNNAYYGEPYIRQLAFAPNAVVLLNHLCYASGNSEPGKPAPTTSVAMQRADNYAAAFLQAGARAVIAEGHGSVNGIIRDLFSTHQTVADLWRNQNGYHGNEFSFQSTRNPSYTALMDPDSPGSGFYRSLVGNPDLRTEAVTGVPYTPTDTAPDAIVSPGAATVAAGGSSVTLYDDPGLTSPDTSLSDGTAVRIETIAQGDPVATPTAAYVRDLNGWRAGWVAPTSLAPQDSAGPQLWALDGNRSITPNGDGNADALALAVTFSEDVSWSVQVRDVWDVLFQAQGTGNQATIAWDMKVAGATIGDGTYTLDIHAEDEWGNNDLESRALLFVDTAMVFRQSGGDRYATAAMISASNFSPGVPVVYVATGSNFP
;
A
#
# COMPACT_ATOMS: atom_id res chain seq x y z
N MET A 1 -28.08 16.56 27.41
CA MET A 1 -28.74 16.48 26.09
C MET A 1 -27.91 17.21 25.03
N LEU A 2 -26.69 16.73 24.78
CA LEU A 2 -25.86 17.18 23.65
C LEU A 2 -24.77 16.13 23.35
N HIS A 3 -25.09 14.84 23.44
CA HIS A 3 -24.10 13.75 23.25
C HIS A 3 -24.74 12.47 22.65
N ALA A 4 -25.88 12.58 21.94
CA ALA A 4 -26.62 11.42 21.42
C ALA A 4 -26.92 11.49 19.90
N ALA A 5 -26.24 12.35 19.14
CA ALA A 5 -26.56 12.60 17.73
C ALA A 5 -25.39 12.32 16.75
N ARG A 6 -24.39 11.51 17.13
CA ARG A 6 -23.23 11.18 16.26
C ARG A 6 -23.09 9.71 15.85
N ALA A 7 -24.09 8.87 16.12
CA ALA A 7 -24.00 7.41 15.88
C ALA A 7 -24.91 6.86 14.76
N LEU A 8 -25.46 7.71 13.86
CA LEU A 8 -26.44 7.22 12.87
C LEU A 8 -26.33 7.90 11.49
N VAL A 9 -25.19 7.79 10.80
CA VAL A 9 -25.10 8.18 9.36
C VAL A 9 -24.28 7.20 8.48
N VAL A 10 -23.59 6.18 8.99
CA VAL A 10 -22.69 5.36 8.13
C VAL A 10 -23.37 4.14 7.47
N ALA A 11 -24.68 3.98 7.56
CA ALA A 11 -25.37 2.82 6.97
C ALA A 11 -26.57 3.21 6.10
N LEU A 12 -26.37 4.02 5.06
CA LEU A 12 -27.31 4.05 3.91
C LEU A 12 -26.71 4.78 2.69
N LEU A 13 -25.79 4.15 1.95
CA LEU A 13 -25.49 4.56 0.57
C LEU A 13 -24.92 3.38 -0.24
N ALA A 14 -25.73 2.33 -0.35
CA ALA A 14 -25.67 1.39 -1.46
C ALA A 14 -27.12 1.03 -1.85
N VAL A 15 -27.46 1.34 -3.11
CA VAL A 15 -28.66 0.92 -3.87
C VAL A 15 -29.96 1.70 -3.63
N LEU A 16 -30.28 2.64 -4.53
CA LEU A 16 -31.60 2.72 -5.16
C LEU A 16 -31.54 3.49 -6.50
N ILE A 17 -31.60 2.75 -7.62
CA ILE A 17 -31.91 3.27 -8.96
C ILE A 17 -33.41 2.99 -9.21
N ALA A 18 -34.25 4.03 -9.30
CA ALA A 18 -35.59 3.97 -9.93
C ALA A 18 -36.22 5.35 -10.18
N VAL A 19 -36.03 5.86 -11.42
CA VAL A 19 -37.01 6.41 -12.40
C VAL A 19 -38.16 7.40 -12.00
N ALA A 20 -38.09 8.60 -12.65
CA ALA A 20 -39.13 9.50 -13.23
C ALA A 20 -39.88 10.58 -12.37
N PRO A 21 -40.51 11.65 -12.96
CA PRO A 21 -40.39 12.28 -14.30
C PRO A 21 -40.21 13.83 -14.35
N VAL A 22 -39.73 14.30 -15.51
CA VAL A 22 -39.98 15.57 -16.26
C VAL A 22 -40.67 16.77 -15.57
N ALA A 23 -39.97 17.91 -15.53
CA ALA A 23 -40.54 19.23 -15.85
C ALA A 23 -39.45 20.15 -16.43
N ALA A 24 -39.50 20.37 -17.74
CA ALA A 24 -38.58 21.18 -18.53
C ALA A 24 -38.79 22.69 -18.34
N ARG A 25 -37.71 23.49 -18.24
CA ARG A 25 -37.56 24.87 -18.79
C ARG A 25 -36.08 25.24 -19.05
N THR A 26 -35.62 24.92 -20.27
CA THR A 26 -34.75 25.70 -21.18
C THR A 26 -33.66 26.68 -20.67
N ALA A 27 -32.41 26.36 -21.05
CA ALA A 27 -31.43 27.14 -21.86
C ALA A 27 -30.16 27.78 -21.22
N ALA A 28 -29.03 27.57 -21.94
CA ALA A 28 -27.63 28.05 -21.81
C ALA A 28 -26.80 27.41 -20.68
N GLY A 29 -25.73 26.63 -20.85
CA GLY A 29 -24.52 26.72 -21.70
C GLY A 29 -23.34 26.21 -20.83
N PRO A 30 -22.26 25.60 -21.36
CA PRO A 30 -21.48 24.58 -20.65
C PRO A 30 -20.53 25.17 -19.58
N GLY A 31 -20.83 24.89 -18.32
CA GLY A 31 -19.87 24.97 -17.22
C GLY A 31 -18.98 23.73 -17.23
N SER A 32 -17.85 23.84 -17.91
CA SER A 32 -16.72 22.92 -17.76
C SER A 32 -16.31 22.89 -16.29
N THR A 33 -16.71 21.84 -15.56
CA THR A 33 -15.92 21.37 -14.42
C THR A 33 -14.61 20.84 -15.00
N THR A 34 -13.61 21.71 -15.08
CA THR A 34 -12.22 21.29 -15.16
C THR A 34 -11.96 20.44 -13.93
N LEU A 35 -12.04 19.12 -14.13
CA LEU A 35 -11.26 18.19 -13.34
C LEU A 35 -9.83 18.73 -13.38
N THR A 36 -9.25 18.99 -12.22
CA THR A 36 -7.82 19.18 -12.05
C THR A 36 -7.10 18.20 -12.97
N PRO A 37 -6.16 18.65 -13.83
CA PRO A 37 -5.41 17.74 -14.64
C PRO A 37 -4.75 16.72 -13.71
N ALA A 38 -4.90 15.44 -14.04
CA ALA A 38 -4.08 14.39 -13.45
C ALA A 38 -2.61 14.84 -13.51
N VAL A 39 -1.89 14.68 -12.42
CA VAL A 39 -0.44 14.84 -12.37
C VAL A 39 0.14 14.11 -13.59
N ALA A 40 0.78 14.87 -14.47
CA ALA A 40 1.36 14.31 -15.68
C ALA A 40 2.49 13.33 -15.30
N GLY A 41 2.24 12.04 -15.51
CA GLY A 41 3.24 11.03 -15.87
C GLY A 41 4.26 10.62 -14.81
N GLN A 42 3.83 9.96 -13.72
CA GLN A 42 4.75 8.97 -13.13
C GLN A 42 5.00 7.87 -14.15
N ALA A 43 6.26 7.61 -14.48
CA ALA A 43 6.63 6.47 -15.29
C ALA A 43 6.25 5.18 -14.54
N LEU A 44 5.41 4.35 -15.15
CA LEU A 44 5.04 3.06 -14.57
C LEU A 44 6.28 2.19 -14.38
N SER A 45 6.32 1.44 -13.28
CA SER A 45 7.33 0.42 -13.08
C SER A 45 7.30 -0.62 -14.20
N THR A 46 8.46 -1.22 -14.49
CA THR A 46 8.58 -2.36 -15.39
C THR A 46 8.55 -3.71 -14.65
N ALA A 47 8.48 -3.67 -13.31
CA ALA A 47 8.40 -4.86 -12.48
C ALA A 47 7.19 -5.72 -12.85
N LYS A 48 7.45 -7.00 -13.07
CA LYS A 48 6.43 -7.94 -13.53
C LYS A 48 5.55 -8.39 -12.38
N VAL A 49 4.24 -8.16 -12.52
CA VAL A 49 3.20 -8.61 -11.58
C VAL A 49 2.43 -9.76 -12.23
N VAL A 50 2.32 -10.90 -11.55
CA VAL A 50 1.58 -12.06 -12.03
C VAL A 50 0.43 -12.36 -11.07
N ILE A 51 -0.79 -12.39 -11.58
CA ILE A 51 -2.01 -12.67 -10.80
C ILE A 51 -2.59 -14.00 -11.28
N ILE A 52 -2.70 -14.95 -10.36
CA ILE A 52 -3.07 -16.34 -10.64
C ILE A 52 -4.39 -16.64 -9.91
N VAL A 53 -5.35 -17.21 -10.65
CA VAL A 53 -6.58 -17.78 -10.08
C VAL A 53 -6.63 -19.25 -10.42
N GLY A 54 -6.48 -20.10 -9.40
CA GLY A 54 -6.57 -21.55 -9.50
C GLY A 54 -8.01 -22.07 -9.60
N ALA A 55 -8.16 -23.34 -9.96
CA ALA A 55 -9.46 -24.01 -10.01
C ALA A 55 -9.97 -24.32 -8.58
N THR A 56 -11.02 -23.65 -8.13
CA THR A 56 -11.61 -23.78 -6.78
C THR A 56 -13.09 -24.16 -6.80
N HIS A 57 -13.54 -24.80 -7.87
CA HIS A 57 -14.93 -25.24 -8.02
C HIS A 57 -15.87 -24.02 -8.01
N GLY A 58 -16.85 -24.00 -7.11
CA GLY A 58 -17.82 -22.91 -6.99
C GLY A 58 -17.22 -21.54 -6.62
N GLU A 59 -16.10 -21.51 -5.89
CA GLU A 59 -15.47 -20.26 -5.44
C GLU A 59 -14.67 -19.56 -6.54
N THR A 60 -14.42 -20.23 -7.66
CA THR A 60 -13.49 -19.72 -8.69
C THR A 60 -13.97 -18.42 -9.30
N SER A 61 -15.29 -18.25 -9.45
CA SER A 61 -15.86 -16.99 -9.93
C SER A 61 -15.56 -15.84 -8.98
N HIS A 62 -15.74 -16.05 -7.68
CA HIS A 62 -15.47 -15.04 -6.66
C HIS A 62 -13.98 -14.67 -6.62
N TYR A 63 -13.09 -15.66 -6.75
CA TYR A 63 -11.65 -15.39 -6.80
C TYR A 63 -11.21 -14.67 -8.06
N ARG A 64 -11.90 -14.86 -9.20
CA ARG A 64 -11.69 -14.03 -10.40
C ARG A 64 -12.09 -12.57 -10.14
N ASP A 65 -13.21 -12.32 -9.46
CA ASP A 65 -13.63 -10.95 -9.13
C ASP A 65 -12.61 -10.22 -8.23
N ILE A 66 -12.08 -10.91 -7.20
CA ILE A 66 -11.02 -10.36 -6.34
C ILE A 66 -9.74 -10.12 -7.16
N ALA A 67 -9.36 -11.07 -8.01
CA ALA A 67 -8.16 -10.96 -8.85
C ALA A 67 -8.28 -9.84 -9.90
N ASP A 68 -9.48 -9.59 -10.42
CA ASP A 68 -9.75 -8.48 -11.34
C ASP A 68 -9.63 -7.13 -10.63
N SER A 69 -10.06 -7.05 -9.36
CA SER A 69 -9.81 -5.88 -8.52
C SER A 69 -8.31 -5.65 -8.27
N ALA A 70 -7.57 -6.70 -7.94
CA ALA A 70 -6.11 -6.64 -7.76
C ALA A 70 -5.38 -6.27 -9.06
N TYR A 71 -5.87 -6.73 -10.22
CA TYR A 71 -5.35 -6.33 -11.52
C TYR A 71 -5.59 -4.86 -11.81
N ALA A 72 -6.81 -4.37 -11.54
CA ALA A 72 -7.15 -2.96 -11.74
C ALA A 72 -6.31 -2.03 -10.85
N GLU A 73 -5.91 -2.48 -9.66
CA GLU A 73 -4.91 -1.79 -8.84
C GLU A 73 -3.52 -1.88 -9.49
N ALA A 74 -3.03 -3.08 -9.81
CA ALA A 74 -1.67 -3.29 -10.31
C ALA A 74 -1.34 -2.52 -11.60
N VAL A 75 -2.28 -2.39 -12.54
CA VAL A 75 -2.05 -1.67 -13.81
C VAL A 75 -1.94 -0.15 -13.65
N GLN A 76 -2.26 0.40 -12.48
CA GLN A 76 -1.99 1.80 -12.16
C GLN A 76 -0.51 2.04 -11.85
N TRP A 77 0.25 0.99 -11.55
CA TRP A 77 1.61 1.07 -11.01
C TRP A 77 2.66 0.37 -11.87
N SER A 78 2.28 -0.69 -12.58
CA SER A 78 3.17 -1.46 -13.44
C SER A 78 2.64 -1.57 -14.87
N SER A 79 3.55 -1.41 -15.82
CA SER A 79 3.32 -1.64 -17.25
C SER A 79 3.31 -3.14 -17.62
N ASN A 80 3.64 -4.04 -16.69
CA ASN A 80 3.87 -5.47 -16.94
C ASN A 80 3.06 -6.34 -15.98
N VAL A 81 1.75 -6.42 -16.20
CA VAL A 81 0.81 -7.21 -15.38
C VAL A 81 0.21 -8.36 -16.18
N VAL A 82 0.39 -9.59 -15.70
CA VAL A 82 -0.04 -10.83 -16.37
C VAL A 82 -1.10 -11.55 -15.55
N LYS A 83 -2.22 -11.92 -16.20
CA LYS A 83 -3.26 -12.77 -15.61
C LYS A 83 -3.10 -14.22 -16.05
N VAL A 84 -3.25 -15.15 -15.12
CA VAL A 84 -3.35 -16.59 -15.40
C VAL A 84 -4.51 -17.17 -14.61
N TYR A 85 -5.70 -17.17 -15.21
CA TYR A 85 -6.94 -17.53 -14.52
C TYR A 85 -7.50 -18.88 -14.99
N SER A 86 -8.13 -19.59 -14.06
CA SER A 86 -8.99 -20.73 -14.36
C SER A 86 -10.09 -20.32 -15.34
N PRO A 87 -10.41 -21.14 -16.37
CA PRO A 87 -10.05 -22.56 -16.53
C PRO A 87 -8.73 -22.83 -17.29
N TYR A 88 -7.88 -21.81 -17.50
CA TYR A 88 -6.64 -21.93 -18.27
C TYR A 88 -5.37 -21.90 -17.41
N ALA A 89 -5.52 -21.75 -16.09
CA ALA A 89 -4.41 -21.73 -15.14
C ALA A 89 -3.82 -23.12 -14.91
N THR A 90 -3.11 -23.64 -15.90
CA THR A 90 -2.34 -24.90 -15.78
C THR A 90 -0.97 -24.66 -15.17
N TRP A 91 -0.32 -25.71 -14.66
CA TRP A 91 1.06 -25.62 -14.16
C TRP A 91 2.00 -24.98 -15.18
N THR A 92 1.98 -25.44 -16.44
CA THR A 92 2.87 -24.90 -17.49
C THR A 92 2.61 -23.42 -17.75
N ALA A 93 1.33 -23.00 -17.79
CA ALA A 93 0.99 -21.59 -17.98
C ALA A 93 1.46 -20.72 -16.80
N VAL A 94 1.24 -21.19 -15.57
CA VAL A 94 1.67 -20.51 -14.34
C VAL A 94 3.18 -20.43 -14.25
N GLN A 95 3.90 -21.54 -14.46
CA GLN A 95 5.37 -21.59 -14.40
C GLN A 95 5.99 -20.62 -15.42
N SER A 96 5.46 -20.58 -16.64
CA SER A 96 5.93 -19.66 -17.68
C SER A 96 5.63 -18.19 -17.32
N ALA A 97 4.43 -17.91 -16.81
CA ALA A 97 4.04 -16.55 -16.44
C ALA A 97 4.86 -16.03 -15.25
N VAL A 98 5.15 -16.87 -14.25
CA VAL A 98 5.90 -16.49 -13.03
C VAL A 98 7.39 -16.20 -13.32
N ALA A 99 7.95 -16.71 -14.41
CA ALA A 99 9.35 -16.46 -14.76
C ALA A 99 9.66 -14.95 -14.79
N GLY A 100 10.59 -14.51 -13.95
CA GLY A 100 11.01 -13.11 -13.79
C GLY A 100 9.96 -12.20 -13.14
N ALA A 101 8.96 -12.74 -12.44
CA ALA A 101 7.98 -11.94 -11.70
C ALA A 101 8.59 -11.37 -10.41
N SER A 102 8.37 -10.09 -10.17
CA SER A 102 8.70 -9.40 -8.91
C SER A 102 7.58 -9.53 -7.88
N VAL A 103 6.32 -9.59 -8.33
CA VAL A 103 5.16 -9.78 -7.47
C VAL A 103 4.31 -10.90 -8.03
N VAL A 104 3.98 -11.89 -7.20
CA VAL A 104 3.09 -12.99 -7.59
C VAL A 104 1.94 -13.08 -6.60
N LEU A 105 0.72 -12.81 -7.07
CA LEU A 105 -0.51 -13.00 -6.31
C LEU A 105 -1.17 -14.31 -6.74
N TYR A 106 -1.45 -15.18 -5.77
CA TYR A 106 -2.21 -16.41 -5.98
C TYR A 106 -3.49 -16.42 -5.13
N LEU A 107 -4.61 -16.69 -5.81
CA LEU A 107 -5.89 -17.05 -5.22
C LEU A 107 -6.26 -18.46 -5.68
N GLY A 108 -6.58 -19.35 -4.75
CA GLY A 108 -6.97 -20.69 -5.11
C GLY A 108 -7.13 -21.62 -3.92
N HIS A 109 -7.13 -22.92 -4.18
CA HIS A 109 -7.24 -23.93 -3.12
C HIS A 109 -5.95 -23.93 -2.30
N GLY A 110 -6.07 -23.69 -1.00
CA GLY A 110 -5.00 -23.95 -0.05
C GLY A 110 -4.92 -25.44 0.26
N ASN A 111 -3.71 -26.00 0.26
CA ASN A 111 -3.48 -27.39 0.64
C ASN A 111 -2.18 -27.49 1.44
N GLY A 112 -2.20 -27.06 2.70
CA GLY A 112 -0.98 -26.97 3.50
C GLY A 112 -0.75 -28.13 4.45
N TRP A 113 0.39 -28.12 5.13
CA TRP A 113 0.74 -29.05 6.19
C TRP A 113 1.21 -28.33 7.47
N PRO A 114 0.85 -28.79 8.69
CA PRO A 114 -0.04 -29.91 9.03
C PRO A 114 -1.51 -29.75 8.62
N SER A 115 -2.11 -30.81 8.08
CA SER A 115 -3.54 -30.88 7.74
C SER A 115 -4.16 -32.21 8.23
N PRO A 116 -5.49 -32.30 8.36
CA PRO A 116 -6.17 -33.53 8.77
C PRO A 116 -6.11 -34.67 7.71
N TYR A 117 -5.55 -34.39 6.54
CA TYR A 117 -5.40 -35.37 5.46
C TYR A 117 -4.13 -36.21 5.64
N THR A 118 -4.03 -37.28 4.86
CA THR A 118 -2.85 -38.17 4.83
C THR A 118 -1.57 -37.37 4.67
N TYR A 119 -0.61 -37.64 5.56
CA TYR A 119 0.71 -37.03 5.51
C TYR A 119 1.42 -37.42 4.22
N ASP A 120 1.86 -36.42 3.47
CA ASP A 120 2.70 -36.55 2.29
C ASP A 120 4.12 -36.11 2.66
N PRO A 121 5.06 -37.05 2.91
CA PRO A 121 6.41 -36.71 3.37
C PRO A 121 7.24 -35.96 2.32
N ASN A 122 6.80 -36.00 1.05
CA ASN A 122 7.48 -35.35 -0.07
C ASN A 122 6.80 -34.03 -0.45
N TYR A 123 5.71 -33.66 0.23
CA TYR A 123 4.94 -32.45 -0.03
C TYR A 123 4.56 -32.30 -1.52
N THR A 124 4.33 -33.42 -2.22
CA THR A 124 4.02 -33.44 -3.67
C THR A 124 2.77 -32.65 -4.02
N THR A 125 1.80 -32.61 -3.11
CA THR A 125 0.55 -31.85 -3.26
C THR A 125 0.42 -30.69 -2.28
N LYS A 126 1.32 -30.60 -1.29
CA LYS A 126 1.21 -29.70 -0.15
C LYS A 126 2.02 -28.41 -0.34
N ASP A 127 1.55 -27.33 0.27
CA ASP A 127 2.29 -26.07 0.41
C ASP A 127 2.66 -25.44 -0.95
N GLY A 128 1.65 -25.35 -1.83
CA GLY A 128 1.82 -24.85 -3.19
C GLY A 128 0.50 -24.42 -3.85
N PHE A 129 0.34 -24.70 -5.13
CA PHE A 129 -0.81 -24.24 -5.92
C PHE A 129 -1.82 -25.35 -6.22
N GLY A 130 -3.11 -25.08 -6.03
CA GLY A 130 -4.21 -25.78 -6.68
C GLY A 130 -4.57 -25.10 -8.01
N LEU A 131 -4.31 -25.77 -9.13
CA LEU A 131 -4.43 -25.24 -10.50
C LEU A 131 -5.32 -26.13 -11.37
N ASN A 132 -5.58 -25.73 -12.62
CA ASN A 132 -6.24 -26.61 -13.58
C ASN A 132 -5.31 -27.76 -14.00
N ALA A 133 -5.79 -29.00 -13.96
CA ALA A 133 -5.04 -30.16 -14.44
C ALA A 133 -4.81 -30.10 -15.97
N SER A 134 -5.76 -29.51 -16.70
CA SER A 134 -5.68 -29.27 -18.13
C SER A 134 -6.48 -28.03 -18.52
N ALA A 135 -5.99 -27.32 -19.53
CA ALA A 135 -6.54 -26.04 -19.97
C ALA A 135 -7.94 -26.19 -20.59
N GLY A 136 -8.84 -25.28 -20.26
CA GLY A 136 -10.18 -25.18 -20.87
C GLY A 136 -11.22 -26.18 -20.36
N ASN A 137 -10.88 -27.02 -19.38
CA ASN A 137 -11.78 -28.06 -18.84
C ASN A 137 -12.53 -27.63 -17.57
N GLY A 138 -12.83 -26.33 -17.44
CA GLY A 138 -13.62 -25.77 -16.36
C GLY A 138 -12.93 -25.71 -14.99
N ASP A 139 -13.67 -25.19 -14.02
CA ASP A 139 -13.20 -24.82 -12.67
C ASP A 139 -13.19 -26.00 -11.68
N TYR A 140 -13.70 -27.17 -12.09
CA TYR A 140 -13.74 -28.41 -11.30
C TYR A 140 -12.60 -29.38 -11.64
N ASN A 141 -11.76 -29.03 -12.61
CA ASN A 141 -10.65 -29.85 -13.06
C ASN A 141 -9.36 -29.48 -12.31
N ASN A 142 -9.35 -29.63 -10.98
CA ASN A 142 -8.23 -29.19 -10.15
C ASN A 142 -7.12 -30.25 -10.04
N ALA A 143 -5.87 -29.79 -9.99
CA ALA A 143 -4.68 -30.56 -9.64
C ALA A 143 -3.82 -29.77 -8.65
N TYR A 144 -3.16 -30.47 -7.72
CA TYR A 144 -2.31 -29.86 -6.70
C TYR A 144 -0.83 -30.01 -7.04
N TYR A 145 -0.12 -28.90 -6.98
CA TYR A 145 1.30 -28.78 -7.27
C TYR A 145 2.01 -28.24 -6.02
N GLY A 146 2.52 -29.16 -5.21
CA GLY A 146 3.15 -28.84 -3.94
C GLY A 146 4.61 -28.43 -4.07
N GLU A 147 5.33 -28.43 -2.95
CA GLU A 147 6.68 -27.89 -2.84
C GLU A 147 7.68 -28.30 -3.96
N PRO A 148 7.74 -29.56 -4.44
CA PRO A 148 8.66 -29.94 -5.51
C PRO A 148 8.44 -29.19 -6.82
N TYR A 149 7.20 -28.75 -7.08
CA TYR A 149 6.86 -27.91 -8.24
C TYR A 149 7.21 -26.46 -7.96
N ILE A 150 6.84 -25.94 -6.79
CA ILE A 150 7.11 -24.55 -6.40
C ILE A 150 8.61 -24.23 -6.46
N ARG A 151 9.47 -25.17 -6.04
CA ARG A 151 10.95 -25.04 -6.16
C ARG A 151 11.47 -24.83 -7.58
N GLN A 152 10.67 -25.09 -8.61
CA GLN A 152 11.03 -24.93 -10.03
C GLN A 152 10.63 -23.55 -10.59
N LEU A 153 9.96 -22.71 -9.79
CA LEU A 153 9.64 -21.35 -10.19
C LEU A 153 10.91 -20.49 -10.21
N ALA A 154 10.96 -19.52 -11.11
CA ALA A 154 12.11 -18.62 -11.30
C ALA A 154 11.66 -17.18 -11.12
N PHE A 155 11.63 -16.71 -9.87
CA PHE A 155 11.25 -15.34 -9.57
C PHE A 155 12.33 -14.33 -9.98
N ALA A 156 11.95 -13.05 -10.09
CA ALA A 156 12.93 -11.96 -10.09
C ALA A 156 13.66 -11.90 -8.73
N PRO A 157 14.88 -11.31 -8.66
CA PRO A 157 15.48 -10.96 -7.38
C PRO A 157 14.48 -10.17 -6.51
N ASN A 158 14.50 -10.42 -5.21
CA ASN A 158 13.65 -9.73 -4.24
C ASN A 158 12.14 -9.93 -4.40
N ALA A 159 11.70 -10.93 -5.15
CA ALA A 159 10.27 -11.11 -5.38
C ALA A 159 9.47 -11.35 -4.08
N VAL A 160 8.24 -10.83 -4.09
CA VAL A 160 7.24 -11.01 -3.04
C VAL A 160 6.11 -11.89 -3.58
N VAL A 161 5.73 -12.90 -2.80
CA VAL A 161 4.58 -13.78 -3.09
C VAL A 161 3.44 -13.41 -2.15
N LEU A 162 2.26 -13.17 -2.72
CA LEU A 162 1.02 -12.88 -2.01
C LEU A 162 0.09 -14.10 -2.16
N LEU A 163 -0.34 -14.68 -1.04
CA LEU A 163 -1.26 -15.80 -0.97
C LEU A 163 -2.58 -15.30 -0.36
N ASN A 164 -3.66 -15.22 -1.14
CA ASN A 164 -4.91 -14.62 -0.68
C ASN A 164 -6.08 -15.62 -0.71
N HIS A 165 -6.80 -15.72 0.41
CA HIS A 165 -7.91 -16.66 0.64
C HIS A 165 -7.54 -18.16 0.61
N LEU A 166 -6.29 -18.50 0.94
CA LEU A 166 -5.86 -19.89 1.03
C LEU A 166 -6.11 -20.48 2.42
N CYS A 167 -6.58 -21.72 2.45
CA CYS A 167 -6.50 -22.54 3.66
C CYS A 167 -5.03 -22.85 3.99
N TYR A 168 -4.69 -22.89 5.28
CA TYR A 168 -3.38 -23.25 5.81
C TYR A 168 -2.23 -22.24 5.57
N ALA A 169 -2.28 -21.43 4.52
CA ALA A 169 -1.16 -20.58 4.11
C ALA A 169 -0.73 -19.56 5.17
N SER A 170 -1.69 -18.97 5.89
CA SER A 170 -1.43 -18.01 6.97
C SER A 170 -1.44 -18.65 8.37
N GLY A 171 -1.52 -19.98 8.43
CA GLY A 171 -1.66 -20.74 9.67
C GLY A 171 -3.08 -21.22 9.95
N ASN A 172 -4.09 -20.64 9.31
CA ASN A 172 -5.52 -20.96 9.44
C ASN A 172 -5.89 -22.43 9.15
N SER A 173 -7.08 -22.82 9.61
CA SER A 173 -7.74 -24.07 9.19
C SER A 173 -8.68 -23.83 8.01
N GLU A 174 -9.24 -24.90 7.45
CA GLU A 174 -10.32 -24.82 6.47
C GLU A 174 -11.59 -24.18 7.05
N PRO A 175 -12.43 -23.55 6.22
CA PRO A 175 -13.75 -23.08 6.62
C PRO A 175 -14.56 -24.16 7.36
N GLY A 176 -15.12 -23.79 8.52
CA GLY A 176 -15.92 -24.68 9.35
C GLY A 176 -15.12 -25.70 10.18
N LYS A 177 -13.78 -25.67 10.15
CA LYS A 177 -12.93 -26.47 11.04
C LYS A 177 -12.49 -25.68 12.28
N PRO A 178 -12.14 -26.37 13.39
CA PRO A 178 -11.60 -25.70 14.57
C PRO A 178 -10.34 -24.89 14.27
N ALA A 179 -10.18 -23.79 15.01
CA ALA A 179 -8.94 -23.02 15.00
C ALA A 179 -7.76 -23.91 15.45
N PRO A 180 -6.60 -23.80 14.79
CA PRO A 180 -5.40 -24.53 15.20
C PRO A 180 -4.84 -23.95 16.51
N THR A 181 -3.98 -24.73 17.18
CA THR A 181 -3.10 -24.17 18.22
C THR A 181 -2.06 -23.25 17.58
N THR A 182 -1.50 -22.32 18.37
CA THR A 182 -0.41 -21.43 17.92
C THR A 182 0.75 -22.20 17.29
N SER A 183 1.19 -23.31 17.90
CA SER A 183 2.28 -24.12 17.35
C SER A 183 1.97 -24.73 15.99
N VAL A 184 0.72 -25.17 15.77
CA VAL A 184 0.29 -25.69 14.46
C VAL A 184 0.19 -24.56 13.44
N ALA A 185 -0.30 -23.39 13.84
CA ALA A 185 -0.39 -22.22 12.97
C ALA A 185 0.99 -21.73 12.51
N MET A 186 1.95 -21.62 13.45
CA MET A 186 3.35 -21.29 13.16
C MET A 186 3.94 -22.29 12.15
N GLN A 187 3.75 -23.59 12.39
CA GLN A 187 4.27 -24.63 11.52
C GLN A 187 3.66 -24.58 10.11
N ARG A 188 2.36 -24.31 10.00
CA ARG A 188 1.66 -24.17 8.72
C ARG A 188 2.19 -22.99 7.91
N ALA A 189 2.27 -21.80 8.50
CA ALA A 189 2.78 -20.60 7.82
C ALA A 189 4.23 -20.80 7.35
N ASP A 190 5.09 -21.35 8.23
CA ASP A 190 6.49 -21.66 7.91
C ASP A 190 6.63 -22.68 6.76
N ASN A 191 5.83 -23.75 6.80
CA ASN A 191 5.82 -24.76 5.74
C ASN A 191 5.33 -24.20 4.41
N TYR A 192 4.21 -23.46 4.40
CA TYR A 192 3.61 -22.95 3.17
C TYR A 192 4.55 -22.00 2.42
N ALA A 193 5.32 -21.19 3.15
CA ALA A 193 6.28 -20.26 2.56
C ALA A 193 7.57 -20.92 2.08
N ALA A 194 7.94 -22.09 2.62
CA ALA A 194 9.28 -22.65 2.50
C ALA A 194 9.75 -22.83 1.05
N ALA A 195 8.93 -23.44 0.19
CA ALA A 195 9.32 -23.72 -1.18
C ALA A 195 9.40 -22.46 -2.05
N PHE A 196 8.58 -21.44 -1.78
CA PHE A 196 8.64 -20.15 -2.47
C PHE A 196 9.95 -19.42 -2.15
N LEU A 197 10.35 -19.42 -0.87
CA LEU A 197 11.62 -18.84 -0.42
C LEU A 197 12.82 -19.60 -1.01
N GLN A 198 12.75 -20.93 -1.09
CA GLN A 198 13.77 -21.76 -1.75
C GLN A 198 13.86 -21.51 -3.26
N ALA A 199 12.74 -21.18 -3.91
CA ALA A 199 12.68 -20.79 -5.32
C ALA A 199 13.16 -19.34 -5.58
N GLY A 200 13.52 -18.60 -4.53
CA GLY A 200 14.16 -17.28 -4.65
C GLY A 200 13.28 -16.09 -4.31
N ALA A 201 12.03 -16.28 -3.87
CA ALA A 201 11.28 -15.21 -3.23
C ALA A 201 12.02 -14.72 -1.97
N ARG A 202 11.80 -13.47 -1.58
CA ARG A 202 12.37 -12.88 -0.35
C ARG A 202 11.33 -12.65 0.74
N ALA A 203 10.05 -12.61 0.38
CA ALA A 203 8.95 -12.60 1.33
C ALA A 203 7.73 -13.34 0.75
N VAL A 204 7.01 -14.03 1.63
CA VAL A 204 5.71 -14.63 1.36
C VAL A 204 4.73 -14.04 2.36
N ILE A 205 3.74 -13.30 1.87
CA ILE A 205 2.66 -12.73 2.66
C ILE A 205 1.40 -13.55 2.40
N ALA A 206 0.76 -14.02 3.46
CA ALA A 206 -0.49 -14.76 3.38
C ALA A 206 -1.61 -14.00 4.11
N GLU A 207 -2.70 -13.76 3.38
CA GLU A 207 -3.89 -13.04 3.79
C GLU A 207 -5.11 -13.96 3.60
N GLY A 208 -5.55 -14.62 4.67
CA GLY A 208 -6.66 -15.56 4.64
C GLY A 208 -8.01 -14.90 4.38
N HIS A 209 -8.11 -13.59 4.63
CA HIS A 209 -9.29 -12.76 4.46
C HIS A 209 -8.93 -11.40 3.88
N GLY A 210 -9.95 -10.68 3.38
CA GLY A 210 -9.79 -9.32 2.89
C GLY A 210 -9.07 -9.22 1.54
N SER A 211 -8.90 -7.97 1.11
CA SER A 211 -8.23 -7.64 -0.15
C SER A 211 -6.75 -7.37 0.07
N VAL A 212 -5.93 -7.73 -0.92
CA VAL A 212 -4.50 -7.39 -0.99
C VAL A 212 -4.22 -6.14 -1.82
N ASN A 213 -5.25 -5.39 -2.26
CA ASN A 213 -5.06 -4.21 -3.11
C ASN A 213 -4.19 -3.14 -2.42
N GLY A 214 -4.37 -2.94 -1.10
CA GLY A 214 -3.52 -2.04 -0.33
C GLY A 214 -2.04 -2.46 -0.34
N ILE A 215 -1.76 -3.76 -0.24
CA ILE A 215 -0.40 -4.30 -0.34
C ILE A 215 0.19 -4.04 -1.74
N ILE A 216 -0.59 -4.27 -2.80
CA ILE A 216 -0.15 -3.98 -4.17
C ILE A 216 0.18 -2.50 -4.32
N ARG A 217 -0.73 -1.61 -3.90
CA ARG A 217 -0.52 -0.16 -3.96
C ARG A 217 0.75 0.27 -3.24
N ASP A 218 0.90 -0.15 -2.00
CA ASP A 218 1.96 0.31 -1.12
C ASP A 218 3.34 -0.24 -1.53
N LEU A 219 3.39 -1.41 -2.20
CA LEU A 219 4.61 -1.93 -2.84
C LEU A 219 5.22 -0.95 -3.86
N PHE A 220 4.38 -0.17 -4.55
CA PHE A 220 4.82 0.76 -5.60
C PHE A 220 4.86 2.23 -5.15
N SER A 221 4.27 2.58 -4.01
CA SER A 221 4.02 4.00 -3.66
C SER A 221 4.63 4.49 -2.35
N THR A 222 4.98 3.62 -1.40
CA THR A 222 5.25 4.05 -0.01
C THR A 222 6.70 3.87 0.46
N HIS A 223 7.58 3.25 -0.34
CA HIS A 223 9.02 3.09 -0.02
C HIS A 223 9.31 2.74 1.45
N GLN A 224 8.83 1.57 1.86
CA GLN A 224 8.87 1.12 3.26
C GLN A 224 9.46 -0.29 3.33
N THR A 225 9.67 -0.80 4.55
CA THR A 225 9.95 -2.23 4.74
C THR A 225 8.72 -3.08 4.40
N VAL A 226 8.93 -4.33 3.99
CA VAL A 226 7.84 -5.28 3.74
C VAL A 226 7.08 -5.62 5.04
N ALA A 227 7.74 -5.55 6.19
CA ALA A 227 7.05 -5.66 7.47
C ALA A 227 6.09 -4.49 7.71
N ASP A 228 6.52 -3.25 7.50
CA ASP A 228 5.65 -2.08 7.66
C ASP A 228 4.54 -2.06 6.61
N LEU A 229 4.85 -2.42 5.36
CA LEU A 229 3.85 -2.67 4.31
C LEU A 229 2.74 -3.60 4.81
N TRP A 230 3.11 -4.73 5.43
CA TRP A 230 2.16 -5.71 5.93
C TRP A 230 1.37 -5.19 7.14
N ARG A 231 2.02 -4.51 8.11
CA ARG A 231 1.37 -3.90 9.29
C ARG A 231 0.40 -2.78 8.92
N ASN A 232 0.74 -2.01 7.89
CA ASN A 232 0.01 -0.81 7.48
C ASN A 232 -1.26 -1.13 6.65
N GLN A 233 -1.76 -2.36 6.74
CA GLN A 233 -3.00 -2.78 6.13
C GLN A 233 -4.13 -2.80 7.16
N ASN A 234 -5.36 -2.53 6.71
CA ASN A 234 -6.56 -2.50 7.56
C ASN A 234 -6.87 -3.82 8.30
N GLY A 235 -6.20 -4.91 7.97
CA GLY A 235 -6.33 -6.20 8.65
C GLY A 235 -5.39 -6.39 9.83
N TYR A 236 -4.59 -5.39 10.23
CA TYR A 236 -3.70 -5.50 11.38
C TYR A 236 -4.46 -5.43 12.70
N HIS A 237 -4.22 -6.38 13.60
CA HIS A 237 -4.92 -6.54 14.88
C HIS A 237 -4.05 -6.24 16.10
N GLY A 238 -2.75 -5.99 15.93
CA GLY A 238 -1.82 -5.71 17.02
C GLY A 238 -1.44 -6.91 17.89
N ASN A 239 -1.89 -8.13 17.54
CA ASN A 239 -1.54 -9.35 18.26
C ASN A 239 -0.24 -9.98 17.74
N GLU A 240 0.62 -9.16 17.15
CA GLU A 240 1.79 -9.59 16.41
C GLU A 240 2.76 -10.35 17.32
N PHE A 241 3.25 -11.48 16.82
CA PHE A 241 4.41 -12.15 17.38
C PHE A 241 5.30 -12.68 16.26
N SER A 242 6.58 -12.88 16.56
CA SER A 242 7.56 -13.40 15.62
C SER A 242 8.19 -14.70 16.10
N PHE A 243 8.69 -15.48 15.15
CA PHE A 243 9.49 -16.67 15.41
C PHE A 243 10.46 -16.92 14.25
N GLN A 244 11.57 -17.58 14.55
CA GLN A 244 12.54 -17.96 13.53
C GLN A 244 11.97 -19.11 12.68
N SER A 245 12.10 -19.00 11.35
CA SER A 245 11.69 -20.08 10.46
C SER A 245 12.52 -21.34 10.72
N THR A 246 11.85 -22.47 10.91
CA THR A 246 12.49 -23.79 11.08
C THR A 246 12.87 -24.39 9.73
N ARG A 247 12.15 -24.01 8.67
CA ARG A 247 12.39 -24.45 7.29
C ARG A 247 13.49 -23.64 6.59
N ASN A 248 13.76 -22.41 7.04
CA ASN A 248 14.84 -21.56 6.57
C ASN A 248 15.34 -20.60 7.68
N PRO A 249 16.36 -20.99 8.47
CA PRO A 249 16.80 -20.22 9.65
C PRO A 249 17.30 -18.79 9.40
N SER A 250 17.57 -18.41 8.15
CA SER A 250 17.96 -17.05 7.78
C SER A 250 16.77 -16.09 7.70
N TYR A 251 15.54 -16.59 7.80
CA TYR A 251 14.32 -15.80 7.70
C TYR A 251 13.50 -15.84 8.99
N THR A 252 12.68 -14.81 9.15
CA THR A 252 11.76 -14.64 10.26
C THR A 252 10.33 -14.81 9.76
N ALA A 253 9.49 -15.41 10.60
CA ALA A 253 8.05 -15.44 10.42
C ALA A 253 7.40 -14.48 11.42
N LEU A 254 6.44 -13.70 10.93
CA LEU A 254 5.58 -12.82 11.68
C LEU A 254 4.14 -13.30 11.50
N MET A 255 3.36 -13.28 12.57
CA MET A 255 1.93 -13.59 12.53
C MET A 255 1.19 -12.56 13.36
N ASP A 256 0.01 -12.17 12.87
CA ASP A 256 -0.87 -11.23 13.55
C ASP A 256 -2.28 -11.84 13.56
N PRO A 257 -2.58 -12.68 14.56
CA PRO A 257 -3.87 -13.33 14.68
C PRO A 257 -4.98 -12.34 15.08
N ASP A 258 -6.23 -12.63 14.72
CA ASP A 258 -7.39 -11.81 15.09
C ASP A 258 -7.54 -11.64 16.62
N SER A 259 -7.02 -12.60 17.39
CA SER A 259 -6.97 -12.56 18.86
C SER A 259 -5.72 -13.26 19.38
N PRO A 260 -5.29 -12.98 20.63
CA PRO A 260 -4.17 -13.70 21.23
C PRO A 260 -4.38 -15.23 21.20
N GLY A 261 -3.63 -15.91 20.33
CA GLY A 261 -3.66 -17.36 20.18
C GLY A 261 -4.78 -17.95 19.29
N SER A 262 -5.58 -17.15 18.58
CA SER A 262 -6.59 -17.66 17.64
C SER A 262 -6.92 -16.68 16.51
N GLY A 263 -7.45 -17.19 15.39
CA GLY A 263 -7.72 -16.36 14.19
C GLY A 263 -6.47 -16.10 13.36
N PHE A 264 -5.69 -17.14 13.07
CA PHE A 264 -4.42 -17.03 12.33
C PHE A 264 -4.66 -16.83 10.83
N TYR A 265 -5.07 -15.63 10.44
CA TYR A 265 -5.37 -15.30 9.05
C TYR A 265 -4.32 -14.45 8.36
N ARG A 266 -3.31 -13.96 9.08
CA ARG A 266 -2.25 -13.11 8.52
C ARG A 266 -0.87 -13.59 8.93
N SER A 267 0.01 -13.72 7.96
CA SER A 267 1.41 -14.01 8.21
C SER A 267 2.33 -13.43 7.15
N LEU A 268 3.55 -13.09 7.56
CA LEU A 268 4.67 -12.74 6.70
C LEU A 268 5.85 -13.67 7.03
N VAL A 269 6.39 -14.39 6.03
CA VAL A 269 7.58 -15.23 6.21
C VAL A 269 8.64 -14.83 5.20
N GLY A 270 9.84 -14.48 5.66
CA GLY A 270 10.95 -14.06 4.80
C GLY A 270 11.85 -13.01 5.45
N ASN A 271 12.30 -12.05 4.64
CA ASN A 271 13.04 -10.89 5.11
C ASN A 271 12.08 -9.73 5.42
N PRO A 272 11.80 -9.42 6.70
CA PRO A 272 10.93 -8.29 7.05
C PRO A 272 11.50 -6.94 6.64
N ASP A 273 12.84 -6.82 6.60
CA ASP A 273 13.56 -5.58 6.26
C ASP A 273 13.73 -5.40 4.74
N LEU A 274 13.15 -6.29 3.93
CA LEU A 274 13.12 -6.12 2.48
C LEU A 274 12.41 -4.81 2.16
N ARG A 275 13.03 -3.97 1.34
CA ARG A 275 12.47 -2.69 0.93
C ARG A 275 11.58 -2.82 -0.30
N THR A 276 10.44 -2.12 -0.32
CA THR A 276 9.44 -2.21 -1.40
C THR A 276 9.98 -1.88 -2.80
N GLU A 277 10.86 -0.90 -2.91
CA GLU A 277 11.54 -0.49 -4.14
C GLU A 277 12.54 -1.53 -4.64
N ALA A 278 13.11 -2.34 -3.74
CA ALA A 278 13.98 -3.44 -4.14
C ALA A 278 13.18 -4.56 -4.82
N VAL A 279 11.86 -4.61 -4.59
CA VAL A 279 10.90 -5.50 -5.26
C VAL A 279 10.48 -4.93 -6.61
N THR A 280 10.13 -3.64 -6.64
CA THR A 280 9.46 -2.99 -7.78
C THR A 280 10.42 -2.29 -8.74
N GLY A 281 11.70 -2.13 -8.37
CA GLY A 281 12.70 -1.46 -9.20
C GLY A 281 12.38 0.02 -9.48
N VAL A 282 11.54 0.65 -8.65
CA VAL A 282 11.28 2.09 -8.71
C VAL A 282 12.54 2.82 -8.21
N PRO A 283 13.23 3.62 -9.05
CA PRO A 283 14.54 4.17 -8.70
C PRO A 283 14.45 5.37 -7.76
N TYR A 284 15.42 5.47 -6.86
CA TYR A 284 15.73 6.71 -6.13
C TYR A 284 16.58 7.63 -7.02
N THR A 285 15.96 8.65 -7.60
CA THR A 285 16.71 9.71 -8.28
C THR A 285 16.68 10.95 -7.38
N PRO A 286 17.84 11.47 -6.94
CA PRO A 286 17.90 12.77 -6.26
C PRO A 286 17.21 13.83 -7.09
N THR A 287 16.40 14.65 -6.45
CA THR A 287 15.69 15.75 -7.12
C THR A 287 16.52 17.03 -7.10
N ASP A 288 17.45 17.16 -6.15
CA ASP A 288 18.38 18.28 -5.97
C ASP A 288 19.43 18.50 -7.08
N THR A 289 19.36 17.74 -8.18
CA THR A 289 20.37 17.81 -9.25
C THR A 289 19.94 18.79 -10.35
N ALA A 290 20.71 19.86 -10.50
CA ALA A 290 20.52 20.82 -11.60
C ALA A 290 20.69 20.13 -12.98
N PRO A 291 19.80 20.41 -13.96
CA PRO A 291 19.94 19.86 -15.30
C PRO A 291 21.09 20.50 -16.07
N ASP A 292 21.64 19.78 -17.06
CA ASP A 292 22.75 20.26 -17.90
C ASP A 292 22.39 21.49 -18.76
N ALA A 293 21.10 21.74 -18.97
CA ALA A 293 20.58 22.86 -19.74
C ALA A 293 19.29 23.40 -19.09
N ILE A 294 18.90 24.62 -19.43
CA ILE A 294 17.62 25.17 -18.97
C ILE A 294 16.45 24.31 -19.49
N VAL A 295 15.50 24.03 -18.61
CA VAL A 295 14.29 23.24 -18.89
C VAL A 295 13.03 24.03 -18.58
N SER A 296 11.90 23.58 -19.12
CA SER A 296 10.58 24.20 -18.91
C SER A 296 9.54 23.12 -18.59
N PRO A 297 8.83 23.22 -17.45
CA PRO A 297 9.12 24.12 -16.34
C PRO A 297 10.49 23.84 -15.71
N GLY A 298 11.14 24.84 -15.10
CA GLY A 298 12.43 24.65 -14.42
C GLY A 298 12.80 25.82 -13.51
N ALA A 299 13.95 25.73 -12.84
CA ALA A 299 14.51 26.80 -12.04
C ALA A 299 15.90 27.21 -12.54
N ALA A 300 16.26 28.45 -12.24
CA ALA A 300 17.58 28.98 -12.53
C ALA A 300 17.95 30.08 -11.54
N THR A 301 19.25 30.41 -11.53
CA THR A 301 19.74 31.66 -10.97
C THR A 301 20.17 32.59 -12.09
N VAL A 302 19.90 33.88 -11.95
CA VAL A 302 20.49 34.91 -12.82
C VAL A 302 22.01 34.89 -12.66
N ALA A 303 22.72 34.64 -13.75
CA ALA A 303 24.18 34.45 -13.80
C ALA A 303 24.83 35.49 -14.74
N ALA A 304 24.88 36.74 -14.28
CA ALA A 304 25.37 37.90 -15.02
C ALA A 304 26.69 38.47 -14.49
N GLY A 305 27.40 37.74 -13.64
CA GLY A 305 28.76 38.08 -13.22
C GLY A 305 28.85 39.41 -12.47
N GLY A 306 27.89 39.65 -11.57
CA GLY A 306 27.78 40.85 -10.74
C GLY A 306 26.94 42.00 -11.32
N SER A 307 26.40 41.85 -12.54
CA SER A 307 25.56 42.87 -13.20
C SER A 307 24.07 42.48 -13.22
N SER A 308 23.17 43.43 -13.43
CA SER A 308 21.74 43.11 -13.64
C SER A 308 21.48 42.61 -15.06
N VAL A 309 20.50 41.71 -15.21
CA VAL A 309 19.99 41.24 -16.51
C VAL A 309 18.69 41.94 -16.85
N THR A 310 18.57 42.42 -18.08
CA THR A 310 17.33 43.01 -18.60
C THR A 310 16.29 41.93 -18.88
N LEU A 311 15.07 42.17 -18.43
CA LEU A 311 13.87 41.42 -18.81
C LEU A 311 13.14 42.15 -19.95
N TYR A 312 12.57 41.37 -20.84
CA TYR A 312 11.90 41.84 -22.05
C TYR A 312 10.42 41.41 -22.08
N ASP A 313 9.55 42.22 -22.67
CA ASP A 313 8.13 41.89 -22.82
C ASP A 313 7.87 40.83 -23.90
N ASP A 314 8.84 40.61 -24.81
CA ASP A 314 8.71 39.71 -25.97
C ASP A 314 9.84 38.67 -26.06
N PRO A 315 9.56 37.47 -26.60
CA PRO A 315 10.56 36.41 -26.77
C PRO A 315 11.65 36.72 -27.81
N GLY A 316 11.48 37.79 -28.60
CA GLY A 316 12.53 38.29 -29.50
C GLY A 316 13.59 39.13 -28.79
N LEU A 317 13.41 39.41 -27.48
CA LEU A 317 14.30 40.23 -26.67
C LEU A 317 14.49 41.64 -27.24
N THR A 318 13.41 42.26 -27.74
CA THR A 318 13.46 43.57 -28.41
C THR A 318 12.86 44.72 -27.61
N SER A 319 11.95 44.42 -26.69
CA SER A 319 11.20 45.40 -25.88
C SER A 319 11.62 45.30 -24.41
N PRO A 320 12.68 46.02 -23.97
CA PRO A 320 13.14 45.96 -22.58
C PRO A 320 12.13 46.61 -21.64
N ASP A 321 11.85 45.96 -20.52
CA ASP A 321 10.88 46.41 -19.50
C ASP A 321 11.57 46.71 -18.16
N THR A 322 12.07 45.65 -17.51
CA THR A 322 12.66 45.72 -16.16
C THR A 322 13.99 44.96 -16.09
N SER A 323 14.55 44.77 -14.89
CA SER A 323 15.77 43.98 -14.70
C SER A 323 15.75 43.13 -13.44
N LEU A 324 16.57 42.08 -13.42
CA LEU A 324 16.87 41.27 -12.24
C LEU A 324 18.35 41.41 -11.88
N SER A 325 18.67 41.44 -10.58
CA SER A 325 20.06 41.41 -10.11
C SER A 325 20.71 40.06 -10.36
N ASP A 326 22.04 40.04 -10.50
CA ASP A 326 22.82 38.80 -10.41
C ASP A 326 22.50 38.04 -9.11
N GLY A 327 22.43 36.71 -9.19
CA GLY A 327 22.07 35.86 -8.05
C GLY A 327 20.57 35.75 -7.76
N THR A 328 19.70 36.44 -8.51
CA THR A 328 18.24 36.30 -8.31
C THR A 328 17.77 34.90 -8.70
N ALA A 329 17.06 34.22 -7.80
CA ALA A 329 16.41 32.95 -8.08
C ALA A 329 15.15 33.16 -8.93
N VAL A 330 14.99 32.36 -9.98
CA VAL A 330 13.88 32.48 -10.91
C VAL A 330 13.28 31.13 -11.29
N ARG A 331 11.96 31.11 -11.54
CA ARG A 331 11.26 30.03 -12.24
C ARG A 331 11.26 30.29 -13.74
N ILE A 332 11.57 29.27 -14.52
CA ILE A 332 11.39 29.24 -15.97
C ILE A 332 10.02 28.62 -16.24
N GLU A 333 9.09 29.45 -16.72
CA GLU A 333 7.72 29.00 -17.03
C GLU A 333 7.61 28.52 -18.47
N THR A 334 8.40 29.09 -19.39
CA THR A 334 8.33 28.79 -20.82
C THR A 334 9.68 29.06 -21.48
N ILE A 335 10.02 28.24 -22.48
CA ILE A 335 11.21 28.43 -23.34
C ILE A 335 10.77 28.67 -24.78
N ALA A 336 11.30 29.72 -25.40
CA ALA A 336 11.23 29.91 -26.84
C ALA A 336 12.37 29.13 -27.51
N GLN A 337 12.04 28.35 -28.55
CA GLN A 337 13.01 27.57 -29.31
C GLN A 337 13.22 28.22 -30.69
N GLY A 338 14.48 28.28 -31.13
CA GLY A 338 14.82 28.62 -32.50
C GLY A 338 14.65 27.43 -33.45
N ASP A 339 14.55 27.72 -34.75
CA ASP A 339 14.65 26.72 -35.82
C ASP A 339 16.11 26.68 -36.33
N PRO A 340 16.81 25.53 -36.35
CA PRO A 340 16.36 24.21 -35.89
C PRO A 340 16.40 24.03 -34.36
N VAL A 341 15.49 23.19 -33.88
CA VAL A 341 15.19 22.89 -32.47
C VAL A 341 16.37 22.22 -31.78
N ALA A 342 17.23 23.01 -31.13
CA ALA A 342 18.21 22.47 -30.18
C ALA A 342 18.59 23.48 -29.09
N THR A 343 18.63 24.78 -29.41
CA THR A 343 19.06 25.80 -28.44
C THR A 343 17.92 26.77 -28.13
N PRO A 344 17.52 26.89 -26.84
CA PRO A 344 16.64 27.96 -26.38
C PRO A 344 17.13 29.33 -26.85
N THR A 345 16.25 30.15 -27.43
CA THR A 345 16.57 31.54 -27.84
C THR A 345 16.19 32.55 -26.77
N ALA A 346 15.12 32.28 -26.02
CA ALA A 346 14.66 33.07 -24.89
C ALA A 346 13.99 32.17 -23.84
N ALA A 347 14.04 32.57 -22.57
CA ALA A 347 13.29 31.94 -21.48
C ALA A 347 12.41 32.99 -20.81
N TYR A 348 11.14 32.65 -20.58
CA TYR A 348 10.26 33.48 -19.77
C TYR A 348 10.45 33.11 -18.31
N VAL A 349 10.93 34.07 -17.51
CA VAL A 349 11.28 33.87 -16.12
C VAL A 349 10.42 34.70 -15.18
N ARG A 350 10.18 34.19 -13.98
CA ARG A 350 9.57 34.90 -12.85
C ARG A 350 10.52 34.88 -11.66
N ASP A 351 10.72 36.03 -11.03
CA ASP A 351 11.42 36.15 -9.74
C ASP A 351 10.70 35.32 -8.68
N LEU A 352 11.42 34.37 -8.08
CA LEU A 352 10.87 33.44 -7.11
C LEU A 352 10.40 34.16 -5.83
N ASN A 353 11.10 35.21 -5.42
CA ASN A 353 10.86 35.95 -4.17
C ASN A 353 10.25 37.34 -4.42
N GLY A 354 9.82 37.61 -5.65
CA GLY A 354 9.36 38.92 -6.07
C GLY A 354 8.23 38.87 -7.09
N TRP A 355 7.97 40.01 -7.71
CA TRP A 355 6.85 40.18 -8.65
C TRP A 355 7.30 40.37 -10.10
N ARG A 356 8.61 40.46 -10.34
CA ARG A 356 9.17 40.73 -11.67
C ARG A 356 9.12 39.47 -12.52
N ALA A 357 8.73 39.61 -13.78
CA ALA A 357 8.73 38.54 -14.75
C ALA A 357 8.99 39.10 -16.15
N GLY A 358 9.50 38.26 -17.06
CA GLY A 358 9.75 38.65 -18.43
C GLY A 358 10.67 37.68 -19.16
N TRP A 359 10.89 37.93 -20.44
CA TRP A 359 11.80 37.15 -21.28
C TRP A 359 13.25 37.55 -21.04
N VAL A 360 14.15 36.56 -21.06
CA VAL A 360 15.58 36.75 -20.88
C VAL A 360 16.39 35.83 -21.79
N ALA A 361 17.64 36.21 -22.08
CA ALA A 361 18.59 35.35 -22.78
C ALA A 361 18.94 34.13 -21.91
N PRO A 362 18.83 32.88 -22.42
CA PRO A 362 19.17 31.66 -21.70
C PRO A 362 20.60 31.62 -21.16
N THR A 363 21.54 32.26 -21.85
CA THR A 363 22.96 32.35 -21.45
C THR A 363 23.18 33.22 -20.21
N SER A 364 22.18 33.99 -19.79
CA SER A 364 22.20 34.78 -18.56
C SER A 364 21.62 34.02 -17.36
N LEU A 365 21.33 32.74 -17.53
CA LEU A 365 20.77 31.85 -16.50
C LEU A 365 21.72 30.68 -16.24
N ALA A 366 21.92 30.35 -14.97
CA ALA A 366 22.50 29.09 -14.55
C ALA A 366 21.34 28.15 -14.14
N PRO A 367 21.16 26.98 -14.78
CA PRO A 367 20.15 26.01 -14.36
C PRO A 367 20.32 25.62 -12.89
N GLN A 368 19.19 25.43 -12.22
CA GLN A 368 19.12 24.98 -10.83
C GLN A 368 18.16 23.80 -10.73
N ASP A 369 18.02 23.24 -9.54
CA ASP A 369 17.05 22.17 -9.29
C ASP A 369 15.66 22.56 -9.84
N SER A 370 15.16 21.67 -10.69
CA SER A 370 13.95 21.84 -11.46
C SER A 370 12.93 20.73 -11.21
N ALA A 371 13.17 19.88 -10.20
CA ALA A 371 12.32 18.75 -9.83
C ALA A 371 11.81 18.94 -8.41
N GLY A 372 10.50 18.83 -8.20
CA GLY A 372 9.95 18.93 -6.85
C GLY A 372 10.32 17.74 -5.97
N PRO A 373 10.31 17.91 -4.64
CA PRO A 373 10.71 16.88 -3.72
C PRO A 373 9.81 15.64 -3.83
N GLN A 374 10.39 14.49 -3.50
CA GLN A 374 9.73 13.19 -3.52
C GLN A 374 9.86 12.50 -2.17
N LEU A 375 8.82 11.73 -1.81
CA LEU A 375 8.86 10.87 -0.63
C LEU A 375 9.70 9.61 -0.94
N TRP A 376 10.89 9.54 -0.36
CA TRP A 376 11.80 8.41 -0.51
C TRP A 376 11.58 7.32 0.52
N ALA A 377 11.11 7.61 1.72
CA ALA A 377 10.73 6.55 2.65
C ALA A 377 9.67 7.01 3.64
N LEU A 378 8.77 6.09 3.99
CA LEU A 378 7.84 6.23 5.10
C LEU A 378 7.88 4.95 5.93
N ASP A 379 8.86 4.86 6.82
CA ASP A 379 9.06 3.72 7.70
C ASP A 379 8.29 3.87 9.01
N GLY A 380 7.82 2.74 9.56
CA GLY A 380 7.09 2.66 10.81
C GLY A 380 5.64 2.20 10.68
N ASN A 381 5.08 1.78 11.82
CA ASN A 381 3.72 1.27 11.90
C ASN A 381 2.70 2.43 11.92
N ARG A 382 1.70 2.34 11.04
CA ARG A 382 0.56 3.24 10.85
C ARG A 382 -0.77 2.56 11.18
N SER A 383 -0.73 1.36 11.74
CA SER A 383 -1.86 0.68 12.36
C SER A 383 -1.58 0.58 13.86
N ILE A 384 -2.19 1.47 14.63
CA ILE A 384 -1.88 1.72 16.03
C ILE A 384 -2.96 1.13 16.92
N THR A 385 -2.54 0.40 17.94
CA THR A 385 -3.39 -0.21 18.97
C THR A 385 -3.00 0.31 20.35
N PRO A 386 -3.38 1.55 20.73
CA PRO A 386 -2.90 2.20 21.95
C PRO A 386 -3.58 1.65 23.21
N ASN A 387 -3.29 0.39 23.53
CA ASN A 387 -3.90 -0.41 24.59
C ASN A 387 -2.96 -0.65 25.80
N GLY A 388 -1.68 -0.28 25.68
CA GLY A 388 -0.64 -0.37 26.69
C GLY A 388 0.06 -1.73 26.79
N ASP A 389 -0.04 -2.59 25.77
CA ASP A 389 0.60 -3.91 25.74
C ASP A 389 2.07 -3.91 25.25
N GLY A 390 2.55 -2.75 24.79
CA GLY A 390 3.89 -2.53 24.25
C GLY A 390 4.00 -2.69 22.74
N ASN A 391 2.95 -3.14 22.06
CA ASN A 391 2.90 -3.31 20.61
C ASN A 391 2.03 -2.22 19.97
N ALA A 392 2.62 -1.46 19.04
CA ALA A 392 1.91 -0.44 18.27
C ALA A 392 1.14 0.59 19.13
N ASP A 393 1.62 0.88 20.35
CA ASP A 393 0.95 1.77 21.31
C ASP A 393 1.04 3.27 20.96
N ALA A 394 2.01 3.62 20.13
CA ALA A 394 2.33 4.99 19.78
C ALA A 394 2.76 5.06 18.32
N LEU A 395 2.50 6.20 17.68
CA LEU A 395 3.01 6.47 16.35
C LEU A 395 4.50 6.77 16.44
N ALA A 396 5.30 6.01 15.68
CA ALA A 396 6.73 6.23 15.53
C ALA A 396 7.10 6.04 14.06
N LEU A 397 7.39 7.14 13.37
CA LEU A 397 7.69 7.13 11.94
C LEU A 397 9.05 7.75 11.65
N ALA A 398 9.73 7.21 10.64
CA ALA A 398 10.87 7.84 10.00
C ALA A 398 10.49 8.17 8.55
N VAL A 399 10.63 9.44 8.18
CA VAL A 399 10.33 9.95 6.83
C VAL A 399 11.64 10.35 6.18
N THR A 400 11.85 9.96 4.93
CA THR A 400 13.01 10.39 4.13
C THR A 400 12.51 11.05 2.85
N PHE A 401 13.09 12.20 2.52
CA PHE A 401 12.80 12.97 1.32
C PHE A 401 13.97 12.85 0.32
N SER A 402 13.71 13.16 -0.94
CA SER A 402 14.70 13.10 -2.02
C SER A 402 15.79 14.17 -1.95
N GLU A 403 15.57 15.19 -1.14
CA GLU A 403 16.45 16.35 -0.96
C GLU A 403 16.17 17.03 0.39
N ASP A 404 16.96 18.04 0.72
CA ASP A 404 16.72 18.87 1.89
C ASP A 404 15.52 19.80 1.64
N VAL A 405 14.48 19.64 2.45
CA VAL A 405 13.19 20.33 2.29
C VAL A 405 12.77 21.02 3.57
N SER A 406 11.83 21.97 3.47
CA SER A 406 10.98 22.35 4.59
C SER A 406 9.77 21.44 4.60
N TRP A 407 9.52 20.73 5.70
CA TRP A 407 8.46 19.71 5.75
C TRP A 407 7.48 19.95 6.90
N SER A 408 6.26 19.47 6.71
CA SER A 408 5.25 19.34 7.76
C SER A 408 4.51 18.00 7.67
N VAL A 409 4.15 17.46 8.83
CA VAL A 409 3.38 16.23 8.97
C VAL A 409 2.18 16.52 9.86
N GLN A 410 1.00 16.12 9.43
CA GLN A 410 -0.24 16.30 10.17
C GLN A 410 -1.01 14.99 10.24
N VAL A 411 -1.49 14.64 11.44
CA VAL A 411 -2.52 13.62 11.60
C VAL A 411 -3.85 14.33 11.74
N ARG A 412 -4.81 13.95 10.90
CA ARG A 412 -6.12 14.57 10.83
C ARG A 412 -7.23 13.54 10.95
N ASP A 413 -8.33 13.95 11.59
CA ASP A 413 -9.63 13.34 11.34
C ASP A 413 -10.29 14.03 10.13
N VAL A 414 -11.61 13.88 9.96
CA VAL A 414 -12.35 14.46 8.83
C VAL A 414 -12.27 16.00 8.79
N TRP A 415 -12.11 16.67 9.93
CA TRP A 415 -12.20 18.12 10.03
C TRP A 415 -11.02 18.77 10.76
N ASP A 416 -10.43 18.07 11.72
CA ASP A 416 -9.51 18.63 12.71
C ASP A 416 -8.10 18.05 12.57
N VAL A 417 -7.09 18.90 12.79
CA VAL A 417 -5.70 18.49 12.98
C VAL A 417 -5.55 18.03 14.43
N LEU A 418 -5.23 16.75 14.62
CA LEU A 418 -5.07 16.13 15.94
C LEU A 418 -3.62 16.18 16.41
N PHE A 419 -2.69 16.09 15.47
CA PHE A 419 -1.25 16.18 15.70
C PHE A 419 -0.59 16.90 14.53
N GLN A 420 0.46 17.67 14.81
CA GLN A 420 1.30 18.30 13.81
C GLN A 420 2.77 18.31 14.23
N ALA A 421 3.65 18.12 13.26
CA ALA A 421 5.09 18.32 13.39
C ALA A 421 5.61 19.01 12.13
N GLN A 422 6.71 19.74 12.26
CA GLN A 422 7.36 20.42 11.14
C GLN A 422 8.86 20.53 11.39
N GLY A 423 9.63 20.69 10.33
CA GLY A 423 11.08 20.82 10.41
C GLY A 423 11.71 21.06 9.05
N THR A 424 13.03 20.92 9.00
CA THR A 424 13.83 21.08 7.78
C THR A 424 14.81 19.93 7.61
N GLY A 425 15.28 19.71 6.39
CA GLY A 425 16.24 18.67 6.02
C GLY A 425 15.57 17.46 5.38
N ASN A 426 16.39 16.53 4.88
CA ASN A 426 15.91 15.37 4.12
C ASN A 426 15.38 14.19 4.96
N GLN A 427 15.36 14.32 6.29
CA GLN A 427 14.85 13.29 7.20
C GLN A 427 13.97 13.90 8.30
N ALA A 428 12.89 13.20 8.65
CA ALA A 428 12.03 13.53 9.78
C ALA A 428 11.80 12.30 10.67
N THR A 429 11.75 12.53 11.99
CA THR A 429 11.29 11.53 12.96
C THR A 429 10.04 12.04 13.64
N ILE A 430 8.95 11.27 13.54
CA ILE A 430 7.65 11.62 14.09
C ILE A 430 7.34 10.66 15.24
N ALA A 431 7.08 11.21 16.42
CA ALA A 431 6.67 10.44 17.59
C ALA A 431 5.43 11.07 18.23
N TRP A 432 4.37 10.28 18.40
CA TRP A 432 3.14 10.74 19.04
C TRP A 432 2.51 9.63 19.88
N ASP A 433 2.11 9.95 21.10
CA ASP A 433 1.49 9.05 22.07
C ASP A 433 -0.01 8.81 21.81
N MET A 434 -0.52 9.28 20.67
CA MET A 434 -1.91 9.14 20.22
C MET A 434 -2.92 9.85 21.13
N LYS A 435 -2.49 10.88 21.86
CA LYS A 435 -3.35 11.64 22.77
C LYS A 435 -3.58 13.07 22.32
N VAL A 436 -4.81 13.53 22.52
CA VAL A 436 -5.21 14.94 22.42
C VAL A 436 -5.76 15.37 23.78
N ALA A 437 -5.21 16.45 24.34
CA ALA A 437 -5.56 16.94 25.69
C ALA A 437 -5.48 15.85 26.79
N GLY A 438 -4.54 14.90 26.63
CA GLY A 438 -4.30 13.81 27.58
C GLY A 438 -5.21 12.57 27.43
N ALA A 439 -6.17 12.58 26.50
CA ALA A 439 -7.03 11.45 26.19
C ALA A 439 -6.60 10.78 24.87
N THR A 440 -6.57 9.45 24.83
CA THR A 440 -6.31 8.68 23.60
C THR A 440 -7.40 8.98 22.58
N ILE A 441 -7.00 9.18 21.31
CA ILE A 441 -7.95 9.37 20.21
C ILE A 441 -8.79 8.12 19.99
N GLY A 442 -10.01 8.28 19.47
CA GLY A 442 -10.94 7.17 19.31
C GLY A 442 -10.59 6.25 18.14
N ASP A 443 -11.23 5.08 18.10
CA ASP A 443 -11.11 4.13 16.99
C ASP A 443 -11.52 4.79 15.66
N GLY A 444 -10.79 4.47 14.60
CA GLY A 444 -11.15 4.91 13.27
C GLY A 444 -9.97 4.99 12.31
N THR A 445 -10.28 5.50 11.13
CA THR A 445 -9.29 5.80 10.09
C THR A 445 -9.04 7.30 10.06
N TYR A 446 -7.77 7.67 10.14
CA TYR A 446 -7.24 9.02 10.10
C TYR A 446 -6.36 9.18 8.86
N THR A 447 -6.06 10.43 8.50
CA THR A 447 -5.08 10.71 7.45
C THR A 447 -3.78 11.22 8.05
N LEU A 448 -2.68 10.73 7.52
CA LEU A 448 -1.34 11.26 7.72
C LEU A 448 -0.97 12.05 6.46
N ASP A 449 -1.05 13.37 6.57
CA ASP A 449 -0.71 14.30 5.49
C ASP A 449 0.73 14.75 5.67
N ILE A 450 1.55 14.52 4.64
CA ILE A 450 2.97 14.88 4.58
C ILE A 450 3.12 15.89 3.45
N HIS A 451 3.57 17.08 3.81
CA HIS A 451 3.82 18.17 2.89
C HIS A 451 5.30 18.55 2.94
N ALA A 452 5.92 18.80 1.79
CA ALA A 452 7.29 19.30 1.74
C ALA A 452 7.53 20.24 0.55
N GLU A 453 8.29 21.31 0.79
CA GLU A 453 8.66 22.33 -0.19
C GLU A 453 10.18 22.43 -0.28
N ASP A 454 10.69 22.69 -1.48
CA ASP A 454 12.09 23.02 -1.73
C ASP A 454 12.32 24.54 -1.80
N GLU A 455 13.58 24.94 -1.91
CA GLU A 455 13.95 26.37 -2.02
C GLU A 455 13.75 26.95 -3.43
N TRP A 456 13.45 26.13 -4.44
CA TRP A 456 13.40 26.52 -5.87
C TRP A 456 11.98 26.68 -6.42
N GLY A 457 10.96 26.52 -5.57
CA GLY A 457 9.56 26.68 -5.93
C GLY A 457 9.13 25.70 -7.03
N ASN A 458 9.67 24.48 -6.99
CA ASN A 458 9.07 23.40 -7.74
C ASN A 458 7.71 23.01 -7.12
N ASN A 459 7.02 22.04 -7.72
CA ASN A 459 5.77 21.57 -7.14
C ASN A 459 6.04 20.91 -5.78
N ASP A 460 5.30 21.34 -4.76
CA ASP A 460 5.35 20.75 -3.43
C ASP A 460 5.07 19.24 -3.48
N LEU A 461 5.72 18.51 -2.58
CA LEU A 461 5.34 17.14 -2.26
C LEU A 461 4.05 17.19 -1.44
N GLU A 462 3.00 16.58 -1.95
CA GLU A 462 1.77 16.30 -1.22
C GLU A 462 1.55 14.79 -1.16
N SER A 463 1.81 14.19 0.00
CA SER A 463 1.61 12.76 0.22
C SER A 463 0.61 12.51 1.34
N ARG A 464 -0.31 11.58 1.09
CA ARG A 464 -1.33 11.18 2.06
C ARG A 464 -1.26 9.67 2.29
N ALA A 465 -1.09 9.31 3.55
CA ALA A 465 -1.16 7.95 4.05
C ALA A 465 -2.40 7.77 4.95
N LEU A 466 -2.85 6.52 5.09
CA LEU A 466 -3.84 6.17 6.10
C LEU A 466 -3.16 5.81 7.41
N LEU A 467 -3.80 6.18 8.50
CA LEU A 467 -3.48 5.78 9.87
C LEU A 467 -4.72 5.10 10.45
N PHE A 468 -4.59 3.84 10.83
CA PHE A 468 -5.65 3.08 11.48
C PHE A 468 -5.42 3.11 12.99
N VAL A 469 -6.45 3.42 13.76
CA VAL A 469 -6.42 3.35 15.21
C VAL A 469 -7.53 2.44 15.68
N ASP A 470 -7.16 1.45 16.48
CA ASP A 470 -8.11 0.56 17.15
C ASP A 470 -7.72 0.41 18.62
N THR A 471 -8.47 1.11 19.49
CA THR A 471 -8.32 1.09 20.95
C THR A 471 -9.10 -0.06 21.59
N ALA A 472 -10.04 -0.68 20.85
CA ALA A 472 -10.94 -1.68 21.38
C ALA A 472 -10.60 -3.08 20.84
N MET A 473 -10.15 -3.95 21.74
CA MET A 473 -10.40 -5.39 21.55
C MET A 473 -11.91 -5.63 21.36
N VAL A 474 -12.38 -5.74 20.12
CA VAL A 474 -13.72 -6.27 19.83
C VAL A 474 -13.59 -7.78 19.60
N PHE A 475 -13.79 -8.54 20.67
CA PHE A 475 -13.88 -10.00 20.58
C PHE A 475 -15.31 -10.45 20.23
N ARG A 476 -15.45 -11.18 19.12
CA ARG A 476 -16.67 -11.98 18.89
C ARG A 476 -16.53 -13.35 19.55
N GLN A 477 -17.03 -13.46 20.78
CA GLN A 477 -17.28 -14.75 21.41
C GLN A 477 -18.27 -15.54 20.56
N SER A 478 -17.79 -16.58 19.87
CA SER A 478 -18.64 -17.47 19.09
C SER A 478 -18.11 -18.90 19.12
N GLY A 479 -19.02 -19.86 19.06
CA GLY A 479 -18.74 -21.27 18.90
C GLY A 479 -19.51 -21.85 17.71
N GLY A 480 -19.22 -23.10 17.34
CA GLY A 480 -19.83 -23.76 16.18
C GLY A 480 -21.36 -23.86 16.21
N ASP A 481 -21.95 -23.62 17.37
CA ASP A 481 -23.37 -23.38 17.56
C ASP A 481 -23.62 -22.38 18.70
N ARG A 482 -24.90 -22.13 18.99
CA ARG A 482 -25.36 -21.26 20.08
C ARG A 482 -24.93 -21.73 21.47
N TYR A 483 -24.77 -23.04 21.68
CA TYR A 483 -24.36 -23.61 22.97
C TYR A 483 -22.87 -23.44 23.21
N ALA A 484 -22.06 -23.71 22.19
CA ALA A 484 -20.62 -23.47 22.22
C ALA A 484 -20.30 -21.97 22.39
N THR A 485 -21.09 -21.09 21.74
CA THR A 485 -21.01 -19.65 21.98
C THR A 485 -21.29 -19.29 23.44
N ALA A 486 -22.38 -19.80 24.02
CA ALA A 486 -22.71 -19.53 25.42
C ALA A 486 -21.65 -20.07 26.40
N ALA A 487 -21.10 -21.24 26.14
CA ALA A 487 -20.04 -21.84 26.95
C ALA A 487 -18.76 -20.99 26.92
N MET A 488 -18.36 -20.51 25.74
CA MET A 488 -17.22 -19.60 25.58
C MET A 488 -17.45 -18.28 26.32
N ILE A 489 -18.64 -17.68 26.18
CA ILE A 489 -18.99 -16.46 26.93
C ILE A 489 -18.89 -16.68 28.43
N SER A 490 -19.43 -17.80 28.94
CA SER A 490 -19.37 -18.11 30.37
C SER A 490 -17.94 -18.31 30.87
N ALA A 491 -17.11 -19.04 30.11
CA ALA A 491 -15.73 -19.32 30.49
C ALA A 491 -14.87 -18.06 30.50
N SER A 492 -15.11 -17.14 29.56
CA SER A 492 -14.34 -15.89 29.44
C SER A 492 -14.71 -14.84 30.50
N ASN A 493 -15.89 -14.93 31.13
CA ASN A 493 -16.38 -13.87 32.03
C ASN A 493 -16.47 -14.28 33.51
N PHE A 494 -16.40 -15.58 33.83
CA PHE A 494 -16.61 -16.05 35.20
C PHE A 494 -15.56 -17.09 35.64
N SER A 495 -14.99 -16.91 36.83
CA SER A 495 -14.10 -17.88 37.46
C SER A 495 -14.86 -19.06 38.10
N PRO A 496 -14.23 -20.25 38.26
CA PRO A 496 -14.86 -21.37 38.97
C PRO A 496 -15.25 -21.02 40.41
N GLY A 497 -16.37 -21.57 40.89
CA GLY A 497 -16.84 -21.41 42.28
C GLY A 497 -17.80 -20.24 42.52
N VAL A 498 -18.37 -19.63 41.47
CA VAL A 498 -19.42 -18.62 41.61
C VAL A 498 -20.65 -19.19 42.35
N PRO A 499 -21.24 -18.45 43.31
CA PRO A 499 -22.27 -18.98 44.20
C PRO A 499 -23.65 -19.18 43.56
N VAL A 500 -23.88 -18.60 42.38
CA VAL A 500 -25.17 -18.68 41.65
C VAL A 500 -24.90 -18.82 40.16
N VAL A 501 -25.64 -19.72 39.50
CA VAL A 501 -25.67 -19.86 38.03
C VAL A 501 -27.09 -19.68 37.53
N TYR A 502 -27.24 -18.90 36.45
CA TYR A 502 -28.51 -18.77 35.73
C TYR A 502 -28.42 -19.57 34.43
N VAL A 503 -29.34 -20.51 34.24
CA VAL A 503 -29.35 -21.41 33.07
C VAL A 503 -30.48 -21.01 32.14
N ALA A 504 -30.16 -20.73 30.88
CA ALA A 504 -31.11 -20.53 29.80
C ALA A 504 -31.02 -21.70 28.82
N THR A 505 -32.16 -22.28 28.41
CA THR A 505 -32.18 -23.53 27.63
C THR A 505 -31.99 -23.35 26.12
N GLY A 506 -31.92 -22.11 25.61
CA GLY A 506 -31.61 -21.78 24.20
C GLY A 506 -32.56 -22.36 23.14
N SER A 507 -33.60 -23.10 23.54
CA SER A 507 -34.47 -23.88 22.67
C SER A 507 -35.56 -23.07 21.96
N ASN A 508 -35.80 -21.83 22.39
CA ASN A 508 -36.89 -20.99 21.86
C ASN A 508 -36.49 -19.50 21.73
N PHE A 509 -35.24 -19.25 21.35
CA PHE A 509 -34.66 -17.93 21.05
C PHE A 509 -34.06 -18.04 19.62
N PRO A 510 -34.11 -16.99 18.77
CA PRO A 510 -34.14 -17.11 17.31
C PRO A 510 -33.06 -18.00 16.65
#